data_AF-A0A7S2HIK9-F1
#
_entry.id   AF-A0A7S2HIK9-F1
#
_cell.length_a   1.000
_cell.length_b   1.000
_cell.length_c   1.000
_cell.angle_alpha   90.00
_cell.angle_beta   90.00
_cell.angle_gamma   90.00
#
_symmetry.space_group_name_H-M   'P 1'
#
loop_
_entity.id
_entity.type
_entity.pdbx_description
1 polymer ?
#
loop_
_entity_poly.entity_id
_entity_poly.type
_entity_poly.pdbx_seq_one_letter_code
_entity_poly.pdbx_strand_id
1 'polypeptide(L)'
;FKGIKSRLKLLQSQIGMISERVLLHNLYAAGDSWKGTRTHAQSALASVLIPVGFLSTKAGSATSPLSRIILLTGFAGLVFDNFVNGSGKYLGEGDRLKWLCKLRSIAHGFFIPLLFVPVIESAMTAGFFPKKFSRVAMGLVGMFALHEVIDWMKFDIHDMRLVDSREAKKNSAHALSGTLWYSSGKVLKNVIPAALLNLTLLILGSILRKRGDVAGYWLLVSGIITFIASGIQKPAIQCYSEPAMVGLIWAAAARLPLPT
;
A
#
# COMPACT_ATOMS: atom_id res chain seq x y z
N PHE A 1 28.53 17.28 15.42
CA PHE A 1 27.89 16.34 14.47
C PHE A 1 27.59 14.92 14.99
N LYS A 2 28.26 14.38 16.03
CA LYS A 2 27.94 13.04 16.59
C LYS A 2 26.56 12.95 17.28
N GLY A 3 26.07 14.03 17.91
CA GLY A 3 24.79 14.03 18.65
C GLY A 3 23.54 13.86 17.77
N ILE A 4 23.51 14.48 16.59
CA ILE A 4 22.35 14.42 15.66
C ILE A 4 22.16 13.01 15.10
N LYS A 5 23.26 12.31 14.77
CA LYS A 5 23.23 10.92 14.31
C LYS A 5 22.67 9.96 15.37
N SER A 6 23.00 10.20 16.65
CA SER A 6 22.46 9.39 17.75
C SER A 6 20.96 9.62 17.96
N ARG A 7 20.49 10.88 17.84
CA ARG A 7 19.07 11.23 17.97
C ARG A 7 18.24 10.70 16.80
N LEU A 8 18.76 10.69 15.57
CA LEU A 8 18.09 10.09 14.41
C LEU A 8 17.99 8.55 14.51
N LYS A 9 19.04 7.88 15.01
CA LYS A 9 18.98 6.43 15.30
C LYS A 9 17.98 6.13 16.42
N LEU A 10 17.93 6.96 17.45
CA LEU A 10 16.96 6.84 18.54
C LEU A 10 15.52 7.03 18.03
N LEU A 11 15.29 8.03 17.17
CA LEU A 11 13.99 8.27 16.52
C LEU A 11 13.57 7.12 15.59
N GLN A 12 14.49 6.56 14.79
CA GLN A 12 14.19 5.38 13.96
C GLN A 12 13.87 4.15 14.80
N SER A 13 14.63 3.90 15.87
CA SER A 13 14.36 2.82 16.82
C SER A 13 13.02 3.01 17.54
N GLN A 14 12.70 4.25 17.95
CA GLN A 14 11.44 4.57 18.61
C GLN A 14 10.25 4.47 17.66
N ILE A 15 10.36 4.91 16.40
CA ILE A 15 9.30 4.75 15.39
C ILE A 15 9.09 3.27 15.08
N GLY A 16 10.15 2.47 14.96
CA GLY A 16 10.09 1.02 14.82
C GLY A 16 9.35 0.36 16.00
N MET A 17 9.76 0.66 17.23
CA MET A 17 9.10 0.15 18.44
C MET A 17 7.67 0.66 18.62
N ILE A 18 7.35 1.89 18.20
CA ILE A 18 5.99 2.42 18.23
C ILE A 18 5.14 1.68 17.19
N SER A 19 5.65 1.45 15.98
CA SER A 19 4.93 0.66 14.97
C SER A 19 4.68 -0.77 15.45
N GLU A 20 5.65 -1.38 16.13
CA GLU A 20 5.56 -2.75 16.66
C GLU A 20 4.64 -2.85 17.87
N ARG A 21 4.70 -1.90 18.82
CA ARG A 21 3.77 -1.82 19.95
C ARG A 21 2.35 -1.47 19.53
N VAL A 22 2.17 -0.60 18.53
CA VAL A 22 0.86 -0.28 17.96
C VAL A 22 0.32 -1.49 17.19
N LEU A 23 1.17 -2.25 16.48
CA LEU A 23 0.79 -3.51 15.83
C LEU A 23 0.30 -4.55 16.85
N LEU A 24 1.07 -4.78 17.92
CA LEU A 24 0.82 -5.88 18.87
C LEU A 24 -0.27 -5.54 19.90
N HIS A 25 -0.36 -4.29 20.35
CA HIS A 25 -1.29 -3.91 21.42
C HIS A 25 -2.74 -3.70 20.92
N ASN A 26 -2.94 -3.40 19.62
CA ASN A 26 -4.29 -3.22 19.05
C ASN A 26 -4.88 -4.50 18.45
N LEU A 27 -4.08 -5.54 18.23
CA LEU A 27 -4.58 -6.87 17.87
C LEU A 27 -5.43 -7.50 18.99
N TYR A 28 -5.33 -7.00 20.24
CA TYR A 28 -5.91 -7.63 21.42
C TYR A 28 -6.92 -6.81 22.23
N ALA A 29 -7.22 -5.54 21.92
CA ALA A 29 -8.05 -4.72 22.82
C ALA A 29 -9.20 -3.91 22.19
N ALA A 30 -10.40 -4.11 22.77
CA ALA A 30 -11.58 -3.24 22.87
C ALA A 30 -12.68 -3.27 21.78
N GLY A 31 -13.91 -3.65 22.20
CA GLY A 31 -15.25 -3.20 21.74
C GLY A 31 -15.64 -3.26 20.25
N ASP A 32 -16.67 -4.03 19.90
CA ASP A 32 -16.97 -4.45 18.52
C ASP A 32 -17.23 -3.34 17.48
N SER A 33 -17.86 -2.20 17.81
CA SER A 33 -18.24 -1.18 16.81
C SER A 33 -17.20 -0.07 16.58
N TRP A 34 -16.17 0.02 17.43
CA TRP A 34 -15.10 1.02 17.35
C TRP A 34 -13.81 0.47 16.71
N LYS A 35 -13.71 -0.87 16.56
CA LYS A 35 -12.52 -1.55 16.05
C LYS A 35 -12.16 -1.14 14.62
N GLY A 36 -13.11 -1.09 13.69
CA GLY A 36 -12.79 -0.80 12.29
C GLY A 36 -12.38 0.64 12.01
N THR A 37 -13.11 1.62 12.56
CA THR A 37 -12.74 3.03 12.42
C THR A 37 -11.36 3.33 13.02
N ARG A 38 -11.06 2.78 14.21
CA ARG A 38 -9.72 2.91 14.80
C ARG A 38 -8.63 2.27 13.95
N THR A 39 -8.91 1.10 13.37
CA THR A 39 -7.96 0.40 12.49
C THR A 39 -7.62 1.25 11.26
N HIS A 40 -8.62 1.85 10.59
CA HIS A 40 -8.38 2.74 9.47
C HIS A 40 -7.66 4.04 9.86
N ALA A 41 -7.98 4.63 11.02
CA ALA A 41 -7.27 5.82 11.51
C ALA A 41 -5.79 5.52 11.81
N GLN A 42 -5.51 4.38 12.45
CA GLN A 42 -4.14 3.92 12.73
C GLN A 42 -3.38 3.60 11.44
N SER A 43 -4.03 2.96 10.46
CA SER A 43 -3.42 2.69 9.17
C SER A 43 -3.17 3.96 8.34
N ALA A 44 -4.10 4.91 8.35
CA ALA A 44 -3.90 6.22 7.74
C ALA A 44 -2.70 6.93 8.36
N LEU A 45 -2.58 6.91 9.69
CA LEU A 45 -1.41 7.45 10.40
C LEU A 45 -0.12 6.72 9.99
N ALA A 46 -0.12 5.38 9.94
CA ALA A 46 1.04 4.61 9.50
C ALA A 46 1.44 4.97 8.06
N SER A 47 0.45 5.11 7.16
CA SER A 47 0.64 5.50 5.77
C SER A 47 1.24 6.90 5.60
N VAL A 48 1.10 7.79 6.59
CA VAL A 48 1.80 9.09 6.65
C VAL A 48 3.19 8.96 7.28
N LEU A 49 3.31 8.28 8.42
CA LEU A 49 4.54 8.22 9.19
C LEU A 49 5.65 7.46 8.46
N ILE A 50 5.30 6.40 7.73
CA ILE A 50 6.26 5.57 6.98
C ILE A 50 7.01 6.41 5.92
N PRO A 51 6.35 7.09 4.96
CA PRO A 51 7.05 7.91 3.97
C PRO A 51 7.81 9.08 4.60
N VAL A 52 7.28 9.74 5.63
CA VAL A 52 7.99 10.81 6.35
C VAL A 52 9.29 10.28 6.95
N GLY A 53 9.25 9.09 7.56
CA GLY A 53 10.43 8.39 8.06
C GLY A 53 11.46 8.14 6.97
N PHE A 54 11.05 7.65 5.80
CA PHE A 54 11.96 7.38 4.68
C PHE A 54 12.53 8.65 4.04
N LEU A 55 11.72 9.69 3.84
CA LEU A 55 12.17 10.99 3.32
C LEU A 55 13.21 11.65 4.22
N SER A 56 13.09 11.45 5.54
CA SER A 56 14.02 11.99 6.54
C SER A 56 15.37 11.27 6.57
N THR A 57 15.54 10.19 5.78
CA THR A 57 16.78 9.40 5.74
C THR A 57 17.54 9.58 4.44
N LYS A 58 18.84 9.25 4.44
CA LYS A 58 19.64 9.17 3.20
C LYS A 58 19.05 8.21 2.16
N ALA A 59 18.22 7.26 2.57
CA ALA A 59 17.48 6.36 1.69
C ALA A 59 16.58 7.13 0.72
N GLY A 60 15.94 8.18 1.22
CA GLY A 60 15.12 9.09 0.43
C GLY A 60 15.89 9.72 -0.72
N SER A 61 17.22 9.84 -0.65
CA SER A 61 18.09 10.40 -1.71
C SER A 61 18.62 9.36 -2.72
N ALA A 62 18.49 8.06 -2.46
CA ALA A 62 19.01 6.99 -3.30
C ALA A 62 17.99 6.48 -4.34
N THR A 63 16.69 6.62 -4.07
CA THR A 63 15.61 6.25 -4.99
C THR A 63 15.53 7.20 -6.19
N SER A 64 15.12 6.75 -7.38
CA SER A 64 14.91 7.68 -8.50
C SER A 64 13.80 8.72 -8.20
N PRO A 65 13.82 9.93 -8.79
CA PRO A 65 12.74 10.90 -8.61
C PRO A 65 11.35 10.35 -8.97
N LEU A 66 11.26 9.57 -10.05
CA LEU A 66 10.00 8.98 -10.50
C LEU A 66 9.45 7.98 -9.48
N SER A 67 10.28 7.04 -9.01
CA SER A 67 9.88 6.08 -8.00
C SER A 67 9.49 6.74 -6.68
N ARG A 68 10.17 7.82 -6.29
CA ARG A 68 9.75 8.61 -5.10
C ARG A 68 8.36 9.19 -5.28
N ILE A 69 8.10 9.83 -6.42
CA ILE A 69 6.78 10.43 -6.69
C ILE A 69 5.70 9.34 -6.64
N ILE A 70 5.92 8.21 -7.32
CA ILE A 70 4.96 7.09 -7.35
C ILE A 70 4.70 6.55 -5.94
N LEU A 71 5.75 6.29 -5.16
CA LEU A 71 5.60 5.73 -3.82
C LEU A 71 4.97 6.72 -2.84
N LEU A 72 5.34 8.01 -2.88
CA LEU A 72 4.72 9.04 -2.04
C LEU A 72 3.24 9.21 -2.37
N THR A 73 2.91 9.24 -3.65
CA THR A 73 1.52 9.39 -4.08
C THR A 73 0.73 8.10 -3.79
N GLY A 74 1.36 6.94 -3.89
CA GLY A 74 0.80 5.67 -3.44
C GLY A 74 0.47 5.67 -1.94
N PHE A 75 1.37 6.17 -1.09
CA PHE A 75 1.09 6.37 0.33
C PHE A 75 -0.06 7.35 0.57
N ALA A 76 -0.10 8.48 -0.14
CA ALA A 76 -1.23 9.41 -0.07
C ALA A 76 -2.55 8.75 -0.50
N GLY A 77 -2.51 7.88 -1.52
CA GLY A 77 -3.63 7.04 -1.94
C GLY A 77 -4.10 6.09 -0.83
N LEU A 78 -3.18 5.46 -0.10
CA LEU A 78 -3.51 4.60 1.06
C LEU A 78 -4.10 5.38 2.23
N VAL A 79 -3.60 6.59 2.51
CA VAL A 79 -4.20 7.50 3.51
C VAL A 79 -5.64 7.80 3.10
N PHE A 80 -5.84 8.13 1.83
CA PHE A 80 -7.17 8.44 1.28
C PHE A 80 -8.10 7.23 1.32
N ASP A 81 -7.65 6.03 0.92
CA ASP A 81 -8.46 4.80 0.99
C ASP A 81 -8.92 4.50 2.42
N ASN A 82 -8.00 4.54 3.37
CA ASN A 82 -8.31 4.35 4.79
C ASN A 82 -9.26 5.43 5.32
N PHE A 83 -9.08 6.68 4.91
CA PHE A 83 -9.99 7.76 5.27
C PHE A 83 -11.40 7.53 4.71
N VAL A 84 -11.55 7.16 3.44
CA VAL A 84 -12.86 6.88 2.84
C VAL A 84 -13.55 5.71 3.54
N ASN A 85 -12.82 4.61 3.78
CA ASN A 85 -13.37 3.44 4.47
C ASN A 85 -13.77 3.75 5.93
N GLY A 86 -12.94 4.51 6.66
CA GLY A 86 -13.20 4.89 8.04
C GLY A 86 -14.29 5.97 8.21
N SER A 87 -14.42 6.88 7.23
CA SER A 87 -15.38 8.00 7.28
C SER A 87 -16.79 7.62 6.86
N GLY A 88 -16.96 6.54 6.09
CA GLY A 88 -18.26 6.19 5.52
C GLY A 88 -19.38 6.01 6.54
N LYS A 89 -19.10 5.49 7.74
CA LYS A 89 -20.09 5.38 8.83
C LYS A 89 -20.64 6.75 9.26
N TYR A 90 -19.82 7.80 9.21
CA TYR A 90 -20.21 9.16 9.59
C TYR A 90 -20.86 9.93 8.45
N LEU A 91 -20.43 9.67 7.22
CA LEU A 91 -21.02 10.29 6.03
C LEU A 91 -22.42 9.75 5.72
N GLY A 92 -22.67 8.48 6.08
CA GLY A 92 -23.92 7.81 5.76
C GLY A 92 -24.01 7.43 4.27
N GLU A 93 -25.16 6.90 3.89
CA GLU A 93 -25.46 6.49 2.52
C GLU A 93 -25.73 7.70 1.62
N GLY A 94 -25.48 7.57 0.32
CA GLY A 94 -25.80 8.60 -0.67
C GLY A 94 -24.64 8.98 -1.59
N ASP A 95 -24.89 9.96 -2.45
CA ASP A 95 -24.01 10.28 -3.58
C ASP A 95 -22.64 10.77 -3.16
N ARG A 96 -22.53 11.47 -2.03
CA ARG A 96 -21.22 11.92 -1.51
C ARG A 96 -20.29 10.73 -1.23
N LEU A 97 -20.79 9.69 -0.55
CA LEU A 97 -20.01 8.49 -0.26
C LEU A 97 -19.73 7.67 -1.55
N LYS A 98 -20.68 7.61 -2.50
CA LYS A 98 -20.45 7.01 -3.82
C LYS A 98 -19.32 7.70 -4.59
N TRP A 99 -19.33 9.03 -4.63
CA TRP A 99 -18.28 9.82 -5.29
C TRP A 99 -16.91 9.59 -4.65
N LEU A 100 -16.82 9.57 -3.32
CA LEU A 100 -15.58 9.23 -2.62
C LEU A 100 -15.09 7.82 -2.96
N CYS A 101 -16.00 6.83 -2.97
CA CYS A 101 -15.67 5.46 -3.35
C CYS A 101 -15.22 5.35 -4.82
N LYS A 102 -15.81 6.13 -5.74
CA LYS A 102 -15.37 6.21 -7.14
C LYS A 102 -13.98 6.83 -7.26
N LEU A 103 -13.72 7.94 -6.57
CA LEU A 103 -12.38 8.57 -6.55
C LEU A 103 -11.32 7.61 -6.03
N ARG A 104 -11.66 6.83 -5.00
CA ARG A 104 -10.82 5.78 -4.45
C ARG A 104 -10.54 4.67 -5.45
N SER A 105 -11.55 4.21 -6.19
CA SER A 105 -11.37 3.25 -7.27
C SER A 105 -10.49 3.77 -8.41
N ILE A 106 -10.64 5.05 -8.78
CA ILE A 106 -9.76 5.73 -9.75
C ILE A 106 -8.31 5.75 -9.23
N ALA A 107 -8.10 6.12 -7.97
CA ALA A 107 -6.79 6.12 -7.34
C ALA A 107 -6.16 4.71 -7.36
N HIS A 108 -6.92 3.67 -7.02
CA HIS A 108 -6.42 2.28 -7.10
C HIS A 108 -6.08 1.85 -8.53
N GLY A 109 -6.94 2.17 -9.51
CA GLY A 109 -6.67 1.90 -10.92
C GLY A 109 -5.40 2.59 -11.44
N PHE A 110 -5.06 3.75 -10.90
CA PHE A 110 -3.83 4.47 -11.24
C PHE A 110 -2.60 3.91 -10.51
N PHE A 111 -2.66 3.78 -9.18
CA PHE A 111 -1.46 3.53 -8.38
C PHE A 111 -1.04 2.07 -8.34
N ILE A 112 -1.97 1.11 -8.34
CA ILE A 112 -1.60 -0.32 -8.28
C ILE A 112 -0.69 -0.70 -9.45
N PRO A 113 -0.99 -0.33 -10.72
CA PRO A 113 -0.07 -0.58 -11.82
C PRO A 113 1.24 0.21 -11.69
N LEU A 114 1.19 1.47 -11.25
CA LEU A 114 2.41 2.28 -11.15
C LEU A 114 3.42 1.74 -10.13
N LEU A 115 2.99 0.97 -9.12
CA LEU A 115 3.89 0.30 -8.18
C LEU A 115 4.86 -0.69 -8.84
N PHE A 116 4.62 -1.12 -10.09
CA PHE A 116 5.61 -1.91 -10.84
C PHE A 116 6.85 -1.09 -11.21
N VAL A 117 6.74 0.23 -11.38
CA VAL A 117 7.87 1.10 -11.76
C VAL A 117 9.03 1.01 -10.76
N PRO A 118 8.87 1.23 -9.44
CA PRO A 118 9.97 1.08 -8.49
C PRO A 118 10.52 -0.35 -8.40
N VAL A 119 9.71 -1.37 -8.68
CA VAL A 119 10.15 -2.77 -8.74
C VAL A 119 11.04 -3.01 -9.96
N ILE A 120 10.62 -2.52 -11.13
CA ILE A 120 11.39 -2.60 -12.38
C ILE A 120 12.70 -1.83 -12.25
N GLU A 121 12.69 -0.62 -11.67
CA GLU A 121 13.91 0.15 -11.44
C GLU A 121 14.86 -0.55 -10.46
N SER A 122 14.34 -1.18 -9.42
CA SER A 122 15.15 -1.98 -8.48
C SER A 122 15.88 -3.09 -9.21
N ALA A 123 15.18 -3.85 -10.07
CA ALA A 123 15.75 -4.92 -10.88
C ALA A 123 16.73 -4.40 -11.95
N MET A 124 16.43 -3.27 -12.59
CA MET A 124 17.32 -2.61 -13.55
C MET A 124 18.66 -2.23 -12.91
N THR A 125 18.62 -1.57 -11.75
CA THR A 125 19.84 -1.13 -11.05
C THR A 125 20.64 -2.31 -10.51
N ALA A 126 20.01 -3.45 -10.25
CA ALA A 126 20.68 -4.71 -9.90
C ALA A 126 21.28 -5.43 -11.12
N GLY A 127 21.21 -4.82 -12.32
CA GLY A 127 21.72 -5.39 -13.56
C GLY A 127 20.90 -6.57 -14.09
N PHE A 128 19.68 -6.78 -13.59
CA PHE A 128 18.81 -7.87 -14.07
C PHE A 128 18.20 -7.55 -15.44
N PHE A 129 17.80 -6.30 -15.65
CA PHE A 129 17.21 -5.86 -16.91
C PHE A 129 18.07 -4.81 -17.61
N PRO A 130 18.19 -4.87 -18.96
CA PRO A 130 18.75 -3.78 -19.74
C PRO A 130 17.98 -2.48 -19.53
N LYS A 131 18.67 -1.33 -19.57
CA LYS A 131 18.04 0.00 -19.44
C LYS A 131 16.94 0.24 -20.48
N LYS A 132 17.17 -0.17 -21.73
CA LYS A 132 16.19 -0.02 -22.83
C LYS A 132 14.91 -0.80 -22.54
N PHE A 133 15.02 -2.07 -22.13
CA PHE A 133 13.88 -2.90 -21.75
C PHE A 133 13.11 -2.27 -20.59
N SER A 134 13.81 -1.84 -19.54
CA SER A 134 13.20 -1.26 -18.34
C SER A 134 12.39 0.00 -18.66
N ARG A 135 12.91 0.89 -19.52
CA ARG A 135 12.17 2.09 -19.96
C ARG A 135 10.90 1.74 -20.73
N VAL A 136 10.96 0.77 -21.64
CA VAL A 136 9.78 0.32 -22.39
C VAL A 136 8.75 -0.28 -21.44
N ALA A 137 9.17 -1.17 -20.53
CA ALA A 137 8.28 -1.78 -19.54
C ALA A 137 7.60 -0.72 -18.64
N MET A 138 8.35 0.27 -18.14
CA MET A 138 7.78 1.37 -17.36
C MET A 138 6.80 2.22 -18.17
N GLY A 139 7.08 2.45 -19.47
CA GLY A 139 6.16 3.14 -20.37
C GLY A 139 4.84 2.38 -20.58
N LEU A 140 4.92 1.06 -20.77
CA LEU A 140 3.74 0.18 -20.88
C LEU A 140 2.91 0.21 -19.59
N VAL A 141 3.56 0.15 -18.43
CA VAL A 141 2.91 0.28 -17.11
C VAL A 141 2.19 1.62 -16.99
N GLY A 142 2.83 2.72 -17.40
CA GLY A 142 2.23 4.05 -17.38
C GLY A 142 1.01 4.17 -18.31
N MET A 143 1.08 3.61 -19.52
CA MET A 143 -0.06 3.57 -20.43
C MET A 143 -1.21 2.74 -19.89
N PHE A 144 -0.92 1.59 -19.26
CA PHE A 144 -1.95 0.76 -18.62
C PHE A 144 -2.61 1.50 -17.45
N ALA A 145 -1.83 2.16 -16.58
CA ALA A 145 -2.37 2.98 -15.48
C ALA A 145 -3.29 4.09 -16.00
N LEU A 146 -2.91 4.77 -17.09
CA LEU A 146 -3.72 5.81 -17.71
C LEU A 146 -5.02 5.24 -18.30
N HIS A 147 -4.94 4.08 -18.96
CA HIS A 147 -6.12 3.38 -19.47
C HIS A 147 -7.10 3.06 -18.35
N GLU A 148 -6.63 2.50 -17.23
CA GLU A 148 -7.49 2.16 -16.08
C GLU A 148 -8.16 3.41 -15.49
N VAL A 149 -7.44 4.53 -15.37
CA VAL A 149 -8.03 5.80 -14.93
C VAL A 149 -9.17 6.24 -15.85
N ILE A 150 -8.96 6.19 -17.17
CA ILE A 150 -9.98 6.59 -18.14
C ILE A 150 -11.22 5.66 -18.05
N ASP A 151 -11.03 4.35 -17.92
CA ASP A 151 -12.15 3.41 -17.75
C ASP A 151 -12.94 3.66 -16.45
N TRP A 152 -12.23 3.97 -15.35
CA TRP A 152 -12.86 4.31 -14.07
C TRP A 152 -13.56 5.68 -14.09
N MET A 153 -13.02 6.67 -14.80
CA MET A 153 -13.68 7.97 -14.98
C MET A 153 -15.02 7.82 -15.70
N LYS A 154 -15.07 6.96 -16.74
CA LYS A 154 -16.27 6.65 -17.53
C LYS A 154 -17.29 5.76 -16.80
N PHE A 155 -16.91 5.11 -15.70
CA PHE A 155 -17.81 4.25 -14.94
C PHE A 155 -18.88 5.07 -14.18
N ASP A 156 -20.14 4.63 -14.23
CA ASP A 156 -21.24 5.30 -13.55
C ASP A 156 -21.23 5.00 -12.03
N ILE A 157 -21.37 6.04 -11.20
CA ILE A 157 -21.50 5.89 -9.75
C ILE A 157 -22.78 5.15 -9.35
N HIS A 158 -23.82 5.17 -10.19
CA HIS A 158 -25.09 4.52 -9.91
C HIS A 158 -25.00 2.99 -9.98
N ASP A 159 -23.99 2.45 -10.67
CA ASP A 159 -23.70 1.01 -10.73
C ASP A 159 -23.01 0.47 -9.47
N MET A 160 -22.66 1.33 -8.52
CA MET A 160 -22.03 0.91 -7.27
C MET A 160 -23.06 0.42 -6.24
N ARG A 161 -22.76 -0.73 -5.62
CA ARG A 161 -23.59 -1.36 -4.59
C ARG A 161 -23.07 -1.03 -3.20
N LEU A 162 -23.98 -0.77 -2.27
CA LEU A 162 -23.65 -0.50 -0.89
C LEU A 162 -23.13 -1.77 -0.21
N VAL A 163 -22.06 -1.62 0.55
CA VAL A 163 -21.53 -2.61 1.48
C VAL A 163 -21.62 -2.00 2.87
N ASP A 164 -22.57 -2.48 3.65
CA ASP A 164 -22.80 -2.04 5.03
C ASP A 164 -22.21 -3.04 6.00
N SER A 165 -21.27 -2.58 6.83
CA SER A 165 -20.62 -3.36 7.87
C SER A 165 -20.65 -2.63 9.23
N ARG A 166 -21.60 -1.70 9.41
CA ARG A 166 -21.75 -0.91 10.64
C ARG A 166 -21.98 -1.77 11.88
N GLU A 167 -22.79 -2.82 11.75
CA GLU A 167 -23.17 -3.74 12.83
C GLU A 167 -22.70 -5.17 12.50
N ALA A 168 -21.42 -5.45 12.73
CA ALA A 168 -20.80 -6.74 12.40
C ALA A 168 -21.20 -7.86 13.39
N LYS A 169 -22.51 -8.12 13.54
CA LYS A 169 -23.01 -9.32 14.21
C LYS A 169 -23.68 -10.33 13.28
N LYS A 170 -23.84 -10.04 11.97
CA LYS A 170 -24.50 -11.02 11.06
C LYS A 170 -23.83 -11.39 9.75
N ASN A 171 -22.94 -10.61 9.12
CA ASN A 171 -22.58 -10.91 7.73
C ASN A 171 -21.07 -10.78 7.44
N SER A 172 -20.43 -11.92 7.14
CA SER A 172 -19.10 -12.09 6.54
C SER A 172 -17.86 -11.87 7.42
N ALA A 173 -17.02 -12.90 7.52
CA ALA A 173 -15.66 -12.84 8.10
C ALA A 173 -14.71 -11.88 7.35
N HIS A 174 -15.13 -11.40 6.17
CA HIS A 174 -14.39 -10.49 5.31
C HIS A 174 -14.82 -9.03 5.45
N ALA A 175 -15.74 -8.72 6.37
CA ALA A 175 -16.20 -7.36 6.65
C ALA A 175 -15.48 -6.76 7.86
N LEU A 176 -15.11 -5.48 7.79
CA LEU A 176 -14.59 -4.74 8.94
C LEU A 176 -15.75 -4.11 9.69
N SER A 177 -15.83 -4.28 11.02
CA SER A 177 -16.93 -3.66 11.77
C SER A 177 -16.81 -2.14 11.84
N GLY A 178 -17.90 -1.42 11.64
CA GLY A 178 -17.96 0.04 11.82
C GLY A 178 -17.63 0.83 10.56
N THR A 179 -17.67 0.20 9.39
CA THR A 179 -17.42 0.82 8.09
C THR A 179 -18.65 0.75 7.19
N LEU A 180 -18.74 1.68 6.24
CA LEU A 180 -19.79 1.77 5.24
C LEU A 180 -19.15 2.25 3.94
N TRP A 181 -19.30 1.54 2.83
CA TRP A 181 -18.73 1.98 1.55
C TRP A 181 -19.53 1.44 0.37
N TYR A 182 -19.25 1.96 -0.82
CA TYR A 182 -19.79 1.43 -2.07
C TYR A 182 -18.72 0.64 -2.84
N SER A 183 -19.11 -0.49 -3.41
CA SER A 183 -18.28 -1.37 -4.22
C SER A 183 -18.90 -1.59 -5.60
N SER A 184 -18.09 -2.01 -6.58
CA SER A 184 -18.53 -2.32 -7.94
C SER A 184 -17.95 -3.67 -8.37
N GLY A 185 -18.66 -4.40 -9.24
CA GLY A 185 -18.10 -5.58 -9.90
C GLY A 185 -16.83 -5.29 -10.71
N LYS A 186 -16.62 -4.02 -11.12
CA LYS A 186 -15.37 -3.56 -11.74
C LYS A 186 -14.17 -3.60 -10.80
N VAL A 187 -14.35 -3.69 -9.47
CA VAL A 187 -13.23 -3.81 -8.51
C VAL A 187 -12.36 -5.04 -8.81
N LEU A 188 -12.94 -6.10 -9.41
CA LEU A 188 -12.19 -7.29 -9.82
C LEU A 188 -11.08 -6.97 -10.85
N LYS A 189 -11.24 -5.90 -11.63
CA LYS A 189 -10.19 -5.44 -12.56
C LYS A 189 -8.93 -4.97 -11.84
N ASN A 190 -9.06 -4.42 -10.63
CA ASN A 190 -7.91 -3.97 -9.83
C ASN A 190 -7.20 -5.16 -9.14
N VAL A 191 -7.88 -6.30 -8.97
CA VAL A 191 -7.32 -7.50 -8.35
C VAL A 191 -6.22 -8.12 -9.22
N ILE A 192 -6.40 -8.13 -10.54
CA ILE A 192 -5.43 -8.75 -11.47
C ILE A 192 -4.07 -8.02 -11.41
N PRO A 193 -3.98 -6.68 -11.58
CA PRO A 193 -2.73 -5.95 -11.41
C PRO A 193 -2.09 -6.14 -10.03
N ALA A 194 -2.88 -6.19 -8.95
CA ALA A 194 -2.37 -6.42 -7.60
C ALA A 194 -1.77 -7.84 -7.45
N ALA A 195 -2.43 -8.86 -7.99
CA ALA A 195 -1.94 -10.23 -7.99
C ALA A 195 -0.65 -10.38 -8.82
N LEU A 196 -0.60 -9.74 -9.99
CA LEU A 196 0.60 -9.71 -10.84
C LEU A 196 1.75 -8.96 -10.15
N LEU A 197 1.46 -7.86 -9.44
CA LEU A 197 2.46 -7.15 -8.66
C LEU A 197 3.03 -8.07 -7.60
N ASN A 198 2.17 -8.74 -6.83
CA ASN A 198 2.59 -9.67 -5.78
C ASN A 198 3.46 -10.82 -6.33
N LEU A 199 3.05 -11.42 -7.45
CA LEU A 199 3.85 -12.46 -8.11
C LEU A 199 5.22 -11.91 -8.57
N THR A 200 5.24 -10.70 -9.11
CA THR A 200 6.47 -10.03 -9.54
C THR A 200 7.40 -9.75 -8.37
N LEU A 201 6.88 -9.30 -7.22
CA LEU A 201 7.64 -9.11 -5.99
C LEU A 201 8.30 -10.41 -5.52
N LEU A 202 7.55 -11.52 -5.52
CA LEU A 202 8.04 -12.84 -5.12
C LEU A 202 9.12 -13.37 -6.08
N ILE A 203 8.87 -13.31 -7.39
CA ILE A 203 9.80 -13.82 -8.41
C ILE A 203 11.08 -12.98 -8.45
N LEU A 204 10.96 -11.67 -8.64
CA LEU A 204 12.14 -10.79 -8.72
C LEU A 204 12.86 -10.72 -7.39
N GLY A 205 12.13 -10.68 -6.27
CA GLY A 205 12.71 -10.76 -4.93
C GLY A 205 13.57 -12.00 -4.75
N SER A 206 13.05 -13.17 -5.14
CA SER A 206 13.79 -14.44 -5.07
C SER A 206 15.03 -14.45 -5.96
N ILE A 207 14.92 -13.98 -7.20
CA ILE A 207 16.04 -13.95 -8.16
C ILE A 207 17.13 -12.99 -7.67
N LEU A 208 16.78 -11.76 -7.29
CA LEU A 208 17.73 -10.75 -6.83
C LEU A 208 18.40 -11.16 -5.51
N ARG A 209 17.64 -11.79 -4.60
CA ARG A 209 18.20 -12.36 -3.37
C ARG A 209 19.26 -13.41 -3.67
N LYS A 210 18.99 -14.33 -4.60
CA LYS A 210 19.97 -15.36 -5.01
C LYS A 210 21.25 -14.76 -5.61
N ARG A 211 21.16 -13.57 -6.18
CA ARG A 211 22.31 -12.80 -6.70
C ARG A 211 23.03 -11.96 -5.63
N GLY A 212 22.58 -12.00 -4.38
CA GLY A 212 23.17 -11.24 -3.28
C GLY A 212 22.75 -9.76 -3.23
N ASP A 213 21.76 -9.31 -4.02
CA ASP A 213 21.30 -7.92 -3.96
C ASP A 213 20.30 -7.72 -2.80
N VAL A 214 20.53 -6.69 -2.00
CA VAL A 214 19.71 -6.34 -0.83
C VAL A 214 18.25 -6.03 -1.18
N ALA A 215 18.00 -5.47 -2.36
CA ALA A 215 16.65 -5.19 -2.84
C ALA A 215 15.82 -6.48 -2.96
N GLY A 216 16.47 -7.61 -3.27
CA GLY A 216 15.80 -8.90 -3.36
C GLY A 216 15.14 -9.34 -2.06
N TYR A 217 15.79 -9.10 -0.91
CA TYR A 217 15.22 -9.41 0.40
C TYR A 217 13.97 -8.56 0.69
N TRP A 218 14.05 -7.25 0.44
CA TRP A 218 12.94 -6.34 0.68
C TRP A 218 11.73 -6.66 -0.21
N LEU A 219 11.94 -6.91 -1.50
CA LEU A 219 10.86 -7.30 -2.43
C LEU A 219 10.24 -8.64 -2.05
N LEU A 220 11.06 -9.62 -1.63
CA LEU A 220 10.57 -10.93 -1.22
C LEU A 220 9.70 -10.84 0.04
N VAL A 221 10.16 -10.12 1.06
CA VAL A 221 9.39 -9.90 2.30
C VAL A 221 8.09 -9.14 2.00
N SER A 222 8.15 -8.12 1.12
CA SER A 222 6.97 -7.39 0.65
C SER A 222 5.94 -8.35 0.03
N GLY A 223 6.37 -9.19 -0.92
CA GLY A 223 5.50 -10.18 -1.55
C GLY A 223 4.94 -11.23 -0.57
N ILE A 224 5.73 -11.70 0.39
CA ILE A 224 5.25 -12.67 1.40
C ILE A 224 4.18 -12.05 2.28
N ILE A 225 4.39 -10.83 2.79
CA ILE A 225 3.41 -10.12 3.63
C ILE A 225 2.12 -9.89 2.85
N THR A 226 2.21 -9.41 1.61
CA THR A 226 1.04 -9.19 0.76
C THR A 226 0.32 -10.49 0.44
N PHE A 227 1.03 -11.59 0.16
CA PHE A 227 0.44 -12.91 -0.07
C PHE A 227 -0.32 -13.42 1.15
N ILE A 228 0.30 -13.38 2.33
CA ILE A 228 -0.33 -13.82 3.59
C ILE A 228 -1.55 -12.95 3.90
N ALA A 229 -1.44 -11.62 3.81
CA ALA A 229 -2.53 -10.71 4.07
C ALA A 229 -3.71 -10.92 3.12
N SER A 230 -3.42 -11.14 1.83
CA SER A 230 -4.42 -11.45 0.80
C SER A 230 -5.08 -12.81 1.01
N GLY A 231 -4.36 -13.80 1.55
CA GLY A 231 -4.90 -15.12 1.87
C GLY A 231 -5.78 -15.13 3.13
N ILE A 232 -5.43 -14.32 4.14
CA ILE A 232 -6.23 -14.22 5.37
C ILE A 232 -7.55 -13.47 5.11
N GLN A 233 -7.57 -12.55 4.14
CA GLN A 233 -8.76 -11.79 3.74
C GLN A 233 -9.49 -11.10 4.91
N LYS A 234 -8.74 -10.71 5.95
CA LYS A 234 -9.24 -9.89 7.05
C LYS A 234 -8.91 -8.43 6.76
N PRO A 235 -9.91 -7.54 6.65
CA PRO A 235 -9.68 -6.13 6.31
C PRO A 235 -8.70 -5.44 7.26
N ALA A 236 -8.72 -5.78 8.55
CA ALA A 236 -7.79 -5.21 9.53
C ALA A 236 -6.33 -5.52 9.18
N ILE A 237 -6.03 -6.74 8.71
CA ILE A 237 -4.69 -7.14 8.30
C ILE A 237 -4.31 -6.46 6.98
N GLN A 238 -5.26 -6.38 6.03
CA GLN A 238 -5.05 -5.73 4.74
C GLN A 238 -4.68 -4.24 4.90
N CYS A 239 -5.39 -3.54 5.80
CA CYS A 239 -5.13 -2.13 6.12
C CYS A 239 -3.68 -1.88 6.58
N TYR A 240 -3.05 -2.82 7.29
CA TYR A 240 -1.65 -2.69 7.72
C TYR A 240 -0.65 -3.22 6.70
N SER A 241 -1.01 -4.26 5.97
CA SER A 241 -0.10 -4.90 5.01
C SER A 241 0.18 -4.02 3.80
N GLU A 242 -0.78 -3.20 3.35
CA GLU A 242 -0.59 -2.36 2.16
C GLU A 242 0.44 -1.23 2.41
N PRO A 243 0.38 -0.44 3.51
CA PRO A 243 1.43 0.52 3.83
C PRO A 243 2.79 -0.13 4.05
N ALA A 244 2.81 -1.31 4.70
CA ALA A 244 4.04 -2.07 4.91
C ALA A 244 4.64 -2.54 3.56
N MET A 245 3.82 -3.07 2.66
CA MET A 245 4.23 -3.48 1.31
C MET A 245 4.88 -2.32 0.55
N VAL A 246 4.22 -1.15 0.50
CA VAL A 246 4.76 0.04 -0.18
C VAL A 246 6.05 0.53 0.49
N GLY A 247 6.14 0.49 1.82
CA GLY A 247 7.35 0.82 2.55
C GLY A 247 8.52 -0.12 2.25
N LEU A 248 8.26 -1.42 2.08
CA LEU A 248 9.27 -2.40 1.71
C LEU A 248 9.71 -2.24 0.24
N ILE A 249 8.80 -1.88 -0.66
CA ILE A 249 9.15 -1.51 -2.04
C ILE A 249 10.03 -0.25 -2.04
N TRP A 250 9.75 0.73 -1.18
CA TRP A 250 10.62 1.89 -0.99
C TRP A 250 12.02 1.46 -0.52
N ALA A 251 12.10 0.60 0.49
CA ALA A 251 13.37 0.09 1.02
C ALA A 251 14.18 -0.65 -0.06
N ALA A 252 13.51 -1.43 -0.91
CA ALA A 252 14.12 -2.08 -2.07
C ALA A 252 14.69 -1.06 -3.07
N ALA A 253 13.88 -0.08 -3.48
CA ALA A 253 14.28 0.94 -4.44
C ALA A 253 15.43 1.82 -3.92
N ALA A 254 15.46 2.06 -2.62
CA ALA A 254 16.53 2.79 -1.92
C ALA A 254 17.74 1.92 -1.55
N ARG A 255 17.68 0.59 -1.75
CA ARG A 255 18.70 -0.40 -1.32
C ARG A 255 19.13 -0.23 0.12
N LEU A 256 18.16 -0.12 1.02
CA LEU A 256 18.46 -0.01 2.45
C LEU A 256 19.18 -1.26 2.96
N PRO A 257 20.20 -1.12 3.84
CA PRO A 257 20.80 -2.28 4.48
C PRO A 257 19.77 -3.00 5.35
N LEU A 258 19.91 -4.32 5.45
CA LEU A 258 19.06 -5.12 6.34
C LEU A 258 19.31 -4.74 7.81
N PRO A 259 18.28 -4.77 8.67
CA PRO A 259 18.47 -4.63 10.11
C PRO A 259 19.37 -5.77 10.60
N THR A 260 20.42 -5.44 11.35
CA THR A 260 21.31 -6.39 12.04
C THR A 260 20.86 -6.62 13.46
#